data_AF-A0A9W6Y4G9-F1
#
_entry.id   AF-A0A9W6Y4G9-F1
#
_cell.length_a   1.000
_cell.length_b   1.000
_cell.length_c   1.000
_cell.angle_alpha   90.00
_cell.angle_beta   90.00
_cell.angle_gamma   90.00
#
_symmetry.space_group_name_H-M   'P 1'
#
loop_
_entity.id
_entity.type
_entity.pdbx_description
1 polymer ?
#
loop_
_entity_poly.entity_id
_entity_poly.type
_entity_poly.pdbx_seq_one_letter_code
_entity_poly.pdbx_strand_id
1 'polypeptide(L)'
;MTFRPYVSSSAIEDFSEDASLPAQRRWWERFLNHAVQGAWSDQTTVYELKLKILPAVQNWCEQLSKHDRQDWTRLSKSFKGEYCKSKLSEAERYYTMTQRKYENPLAFLYRLNLGAERAGVDFRKSSRKLEQHLMQFVKNLSDDRLKKTLHSQRIQKVSDLEYILKQSEALSRDKGPPARATQQRDFRANNVVRDRFKPKRRDRAYVAEDDVGANSDDNEPFRDSVDPRVIVTKETVRVPLPMRR
;
A
#
# COMPACT_ATOMS: atom_id res chain seq x y z
N MET A 1 14.61 10.60 -40.77
CA MET A 1 14.19 11.31 -39.54
C MET A 1 13.45 10.32 -38.65
N THR A 2 13.67 10.32 -37.33
CA THR A 2 12.89 9.49 -36.38
C THR A 2 11.68 10.26 -35.88
N PHE A 3 10.51 10.02 -36.46
CA PHE A 3 9.25 10.58 -35.96
C PHE A 3 8.92 9.94 -34.60
N ARG A 4 8.85 10.74 -33.53
CA ARG A 4 8.27 10.31 -32.26
C ARG A 4 6.77 10.62 -32.28
N PRO A 5 5.87 9.66 -32.01
CA PRO A 5 4.45 9.95 -31.89
C PRO A 5 4.19 10.86 -30.68
N TYR A 6 3.27 11.80 -30.83
CA TYR A 6 2.83 12.66 -29.74
C TYR A 6 2.11 11.84 -28.67
N VAL A 7 2.62 11.86 -27.44
CA VAL A 7 1.91 11.33 -26.27
C VAL A 7 1.06 12.45 -25.70
N SER A 8 -0.26 12.29 -25.69
CA SER A 8 -1.18 13.26 -25.08
C SER A 8 -1.24 13.12 -23.56
N SER A 9 -1.54 14.21 -22.86
CA SER A 9 -1.86 14.21 -21.42
C SER A 9 -3.13 13.42 -21.05
N SER A 10 -3.92 12.92 -22.01
CA SER A 10 -5.19 12.23 -21.79
C SER A 10 -5.11 11.02 -20.85
N ALA A 11 -3.95 10.37 -20.73
CA ALA A 11 -3.70 9.27 -19.79
C ALA A 11 -3.42 9.71 -18.33
N ILE A 12 -3.37 11.03 -18.08
CA ILE A 12 -3.17 11.64 -16.77
C ILE A 12 -4.53 12.09 -16.24
N GLU A 13 -4.84 11.77 -14.98
CA GLU A 13 -5.98 12.31 -14.24
C GLU A 13 -5.86 13.84 -14.07
N ASP A 14 -6.96 14.55 -13.86
CA ASP A 14 -6.90 16.00 -13.66
C ASP A 14 -6.44 16.35 -12.23
N PHE A 15 -5.73 17.46 -12.08
CA PHE A 15 -5.17 17.90 -10.79
C PHE A 15 -6.27 18.37 -9.83
N SER A 16 -6.38 17.70 -8.68
CA SER A 16 -7.27 18.09 -7.58
C SER A 16 -6.51 18.91 -6.53
N GLU A 17 -7.04 20.09 -6.22
CA GLU A 17 -6.53 20.99 -5.17
C GLU A 17 -6.79 20.43 -3.75
N ASP A 18 -7.92 19.75 -3.54
CA ASP A 18 -8.28 19.09 -2.28
C ASP A 18 -7.48 17.80 -2.00
N ALA A 19 -6.75 17.28 -3.00
CA ALA A 19 -5.95 16.08 -2.84
C ALA A 19 -4.82 16.30 -1.81
N SER A 20 -4.56 15.29 -0.97
CA SER A 20 -3.48 15.38 0.03
C SER A 20 -2.12 15.70 -0.61
N LEU A 21 -1.28 16.48 0.08
CA LEU A 21 0.05 16.88 -0.42
C LEU A 21 0.94 15.74 -1.00
N PRO A 22 0.94 14.50 -0.47
CA PRO A 22 1.63 13.38 -1.12
C PRO A 22 1.04 12.96 -2.47
N ALA A 23 -0.28 13.09 -2.65
CA ALA A 23 -0.95 12.84 -3.93
C ALA A 23 -0.66 13.97 -4.93
N GLN A 24 -0.74 15.24 -4.52
CA GLN A 24 -0.37 16.39 -5.36
C GLN A 24 1.07 16.28 -5.89
N ARG A 25 2.02 15.86 -5.04
CA ARG A 25 3.41 15.58 -5.45
C ARG A 25 3.53 14.43 -6.45
N ARG A 26 2.86 13.30 -6.19
CA ARG A 26 2.85 12.15 -7.12
C ARG A 26 2.23 12.49 -8.46
N TRP A 27 1.16 13.29 -8.46
CA TRP A 27 0.53 13.80 -9.66
C TRP A 27 1.51 14.65 -10.47
N TRP A 28 2.20 15.60 -9.82
CA TRP A 28 3.22 16.43 -10.45
C TRP A 28 4.39 15.60 -11.00
N GLU A 29 4.85 14.59 -10.26
CA GLU A 29 5.88 13.65 -10.71
C GLU A 29 5.43 12.82 -11.92
N ARG A 30 4.16 12.34 -11.95
CA ARG A 30 3.57 11.69 -13.13
C ARG A 30 3.52 12.64 -14.32
N PHE A 31 3.04 13.86 -14.14
CA PHE A 31 2.94 14.87 -15.20
C PHE A 31 4.31 15.18 -15.84
N LEU A 32 5.35 15.40 -15.02
CA LEU A 32 6.71 15.58 -15.51
C LEU A 32 7.23 14.37 -16.29
N ASN A 33 6.97 13.15 -15.81
CA ASN A 33 7.39 11.93 -16.50
C ASN A 33 6.71 11.77 -17.86
N HIS A 34 5.42 12.12 -17.99
CA HIS A 34 4.72 12.13 -19.28
C HIS A 34 5.30 13.18 -20.23
N ALA A 35 5.63 14.39 -19.76
CA ALA A 35 6.27 15.42 -20.59
C ALA A 35 7.61 14.98 -21.15
N VAL A 36 8.44 14.30 -20.33
CA VAL A 36 9.73 13.73 -20.75
C VAL A 36 9.55 12.57 -21.74
N GLN A 37 8.58 11.67 -21.51
CA GLN A 37 8.29 10.54 -22.39
C GLN A 37 7.76 10.99 -23.76
N GLY A 38 6.82 11.95 -23.77
CA GLY A 38 6.28 12.58 -24.97
C GLY A 38 7.24 13.54 -25.68
N ALA A 39 8.42 13.81 -25.10
CA ALA A 39 9.39 14.82 -25.56
C ALA A 39 8.75 16.19 -25.83
N TRP A 40 7.84 16.62 -24.93
CA TRP A 40 7.12 17.88 -25.04
C TRP A 40 8.06 19.09 -24.96
N SER A 41 7.74 20.13 -25.73
CA SER A 41 8.39 21.44 -25.57
C SER A 41 7.88 22.14 -24.29
N ASP A 42 8.58 23.19 -23.83
CA ASP A 42 8.11 24.06 -22.75
C ASP A 42 6.71 24.62 -23.03
N GLN A 43 6.43 25.05 -24.27
CA GLN A 43 5.12 25.56 -24.68
C GLN A 43 4.03 24.47 -24.63
N THR A 44 4.36 23.27 -25.12
CA THR A 44 3.49 22.08 -25.06
C THR A 44 3.19 21.71 -23.60
N THR A 45 4.19 21.78 -22.73
CA THR A 45 4.08 21.41 -21.31
C THR A 45 3.26 22.44 -20.52
N VAL A 46 3.39 23.74 -20.83
CA VAL A 46 2.51 24.80 -20.29
C VAL A 46 1.06 24.59 -20.75
N TYR A 47 0.84 24.23 -22.02
CA TYR A 47 -0.50 23.97 -22.56
C TYR A 47 -1.16 22.73 -21.94
N GLU A 48 -0.46 21.59 -21.94
CA GLU A 48 -0.96 20.33 -21.34
C GLU A 48 -1.14 20.47 -19.82
N LEU A 49 -0.34 21.29 -19.12
CA LEU A 49 -0.59 21.61 -17.71
C LEU A 49 -1.91 22.36 -17.54
N LYS A 50 -2.18 23.38 -18.38
CA LYS A 50 -3.44 24.15 -18.32
C LYS A 50 -4.68 23.31 -18.62
N LEU A 51 -4.59 22.36 -19.56
CA LEU A 51 -5.69 21.41 -19.82
C LEU A 51 -5.96 20.47 -18.62
N LYS A 52 -4.94 20.20 -17.80
CA LYS A 52 -4.97 19.21 -16.72
C LYS A 52 -5.23 19.77 -15.33
N ILE A 53 -5.44 21.07 -15.17
CA ILE A 53 -5.71 21.72 -13.88
C ILE A 53 -7.15 22.25 -13.83
N LEU A 54 -7.81 22.10 -12.68
CA LEU A 54 -9.19 22.55 -12.46
C LEU A 54 -9.31 24.09 -12.46
N PRO A 55 -10.52 24.67 -12.68
CA PRO A 55 -10.70 26.11 -12.90
C PRO A 55 -10.16 27.03 -11.80
N ALA A 56 -10.17 26.63 -10.51
CA ALA A 56 -9.57 27.42 -9.43
C ALA A 56 -8.05 27.61 -9.64
N VAL A 57 -7.37 26.54 -10.05
CA VAL A 57 -5.93 26.50 -10.30
C VAL A 57 -5.59 27.17 -11.65
N GLN A 58 -6.49 27.15 -12.63
CA GLN A 58 -6.40 27.99 -13.83
C GLN A 58 -6.48 29.49 -13.47
N ASN A 59 -7.45 29.88 -12.63
CA ASN A 59 -7.60 31.26 -12.16
C ASN A 59 -6.39 31.74 -11.33
N TRP A 60 -5.71 30.84 -10.61
CA TRP A 60 -4.41 31.12 -9.99
C TRP A 60 -3.30 31.32 -11.06
N CYS A 61 -3.23 30.46 -12.08
CA CYS A 61 -2.24 30.60 -13.17
C CYS A 61 -2.41 31.92 -13.96
N GLU A 62 -3.63 32.44 -14.09
CA GLU A 62 -3.89 33.70 -14.79
C GLU A 62 -3.63 34.96 -13.96
N GLN A 63 -3.50 34.83 -12.62
CA GLN A 63 -3.01 35.92 -11.75
C GLN A 63 -1.48 36.12 -11.84
N LEU A 64 -0.75 35.13 -12.35
CA LEU A 64 0.69 35.25 -12.61
C LEU A 64 0.96 36.21 -13.77
N SER A 65 2.14 36.85 -13.78
CA SER A 65 2.50 37.75 -14.88
C SER A 65 2.50 37.01 -16.23
N LYS A 66 2.29 37.75 -17.33
CA LYS A 66 2.30 37.16 -18.68
C LYS A 66 3.61 36.39 -18.96
N HIS A 67 4.75 36.85 -18.44
CA HIS A 67 6.01 36.14 -18.56
C HIS A 67 6.00 34.84 -17.75
N ASP A 68 5.57 34.87 -16.49
CA ASP A 68 5.67 33.73 -15.58
C ASP A 68 4.69 32.60 -15.91
N ARG A 69 3.56 32.91 -16.57
CA ARG A 69 2.58 31.93 -17.08
C ARG A 69 2.87 31.39 -18.48
N GLN A 70 3.93 31.88 -19.15
CA GLN A 70 4.38 31.42 -20.46
C GLN A 70 5.77 30.74 -20.41
N ASP A 71 6.61 31.13 -19.46
CA ASP A 71 7.89 30.47 -19.14
C ASP A 71 7.63 29.21 -18.28
N TRP A 72 7.95 28.04 -18.83
CA TRP A 72 7.75 26.76 -18.14
C TRP A 72 8.57 26.64 -16.85
N THR A 73 9.81 27.14 -16.83
CA THR A 73 10.70 27.06 -15.66
C THR A 73 10.16 27.93 -14.52
N ARG A 74 9.54 29.07 -14.84
CA ARG A 74 8.88 29.92 -13.84
C ARG A 74 7.53 29.36 -13.39
N LEU A 75 6.67 28.96 -14.33
CA LEU A 75 5.35 28.39 -14.01
C LEU A 75 5.49 27.15 -13.13
N SER A 76 6.38 26.22 -13.49
CA SER A 76 6.65 25.01 -12.72
C SER A 76 7.23 25.29 -11.33
N LYS A 77 8.12 26.29 -11.19
CA LYS A 77 8.66 26.74 -9.89
C LYS A 77 7.57 27.32 -8.98
N SER A 78 6.66 28.12 -9.53
CA SER A 78 5.53 28.71 -8.80
C SER A 78 4.49 27.66 -8.44
N PHE A 79 4.07 26.80 -9.39
CA PHE A 79 3.08 25.74 -9.17
C PHE A 79 3.57 24.74 -8.12
N LYS A 80 4.82 24.26 -8.27
CA LYS A 80 5.45 23.40 -7.26
C LYS A 80 5.63 24.11 -5.92
N GLY A 81 5.71 25.44 -5.94
CA GLY A 81 5.74 26.31 -4.77
C GLY A 81 4.43 26.29 -3.98
N GLU A 82 3.31 26.57 -4.65
CA GLU A 82 1.99 26.68 -4.01
C GLU A 82 1.37 25.31 -3.67
N TYR A 83 1.35 24.41 -4.66
CA TYR A 83 0.56 23.16 -4.61
C TYR A 83 1.35 21.91 -4.25
N CYS A 84 2.69 21.96 -4.27
CA CYS A 84 3.53 20.77 -3.97
C CYS A 84 4.50 20.96 -2.78
N LYS A 85 4.57 22.13 -2.15
CA LYS A 85 5.29 22.33 -0.88
C LYS A 85 4.36 22.19 0.32
N SER A 86 4.97 21.93 1.47
CA SER A 86 4.27 22.02 2.74
C SER A 86 4.18 23.48 3.15
N LYS A 87 2.98 23.97 3.50
CA LYS A 87 2.81 25.29 4.11
C LYS A 87 3.31 25.32 5.56
N LEU A 88 3.35 24.16 6.23
CA LEU A 88 4.04 23.93 7.51
C LEU A 88 5.56 23.75 7.31
N SER A 89 6.37 24.35 8.17
CA SER A 89 7.81 24.10 8.31
C SER A 89 8.13 22.67 8.77
N GLU A 90 9.34 22.17 8.52
CA GLU A 90 9.72 20.80 8.95
C GLU A 90 9.67 20.61 10.48
N ALA A 91 9.86 21.67 11.27
CA ALA A 91 9.67 21.64 12.72
C ALA A 91 8.19 21.44 13.11
N GLU A 92 7.27 22.22 12.55
CA GLU A 92 5.83 22.05 12.78
C GLU A 92 5.36 20.66 12.31
N ARG A 93 5.84 20.21 11.14
CA ARG A 93 5.54 18.88 10.59
C ARG A 93 6.01 17.73 11.48
N TYR A 94 7.03 17.94 12.32
CA TYR A 94 7.48 16.99 13.33
C TYR A 94 6.61 17.06 14.60
N TYR A 95 6.39 18.25 15.16
CA TYR A 95 5.63 18.41 16.41
C TYR A 95 4.13 18.14 16.28
N THR A 96 3.55 18.26 15.08
CA THR A 96 2.14 17.95 14.79
C THR A 96 1.91 16.52 14.27
N MET A 97 2.95 15.68 14.21
CA MET A 97 2.90 14.42 13.48
C MET A 97 2.11 13.30 14.18
N THR A 98 0.92 12.98 13.68
CA THR A 98 0.10 11.84 14.11
C THR A 98 0.29 10.57 13.26
N GLN A 99 0.04 9.39 13.84
CA GLN A 99 -0.06 8.12 13.11
C GLN A 99 -1.29 8.14 12.17
N ARG A 100 -1.16 7.58 10.96
CA ARG A 100 -2.26 7.49 9.99
C ARG A 100 -3.12 6.24 10.22
N LYS A 101 -4.41 6.32 9.88
CA LYS A 101 -5.44 5.28 10.08
C LYS A 101 -5.07 3.86 9.64
N TYR A 102 -4.19 3.69 8.65
CA TYR A 102 -3.76 2.41 8.08
C TYR A 102 -2.24 2.23 8.05
N GLU A 103 -1.50 3.02 8.82
CA GLU A 103 -0.04 2.97 8.91
C GLU A 103 0.35 2.17 10.16
N ASN A 104 1.21 1.15 10.01
CA ASN A 104 1.64 0.37 11.17
C ASN A 104 2.60 1.19 12.08
N PRO A 105 2.72 0.85 13.38
CA PRO A 105 3.57 1.61 14.32
C PRO A 105 5.03 1.79 13.87
N LEU A 106 5.60 0.81 13.17
CA LEU A 106 6.98 0.84 12.69
C LEU A 106 7.16 1.84 11.52
N ALA A 107 6.22 1.87 10.58
CA ALA A 107 6.20 2.86 9.50
C ALA A 107 5.98 4.28 10.03
N PHE A 108 5.15 4.44 11.07
CA PHE A 108 5.01 5.73 11.76
C PHE A 108 6.31 6.15 12.44
N LEU A 109 7.04 5.24 13.11
CA LEU A 109 8.35 5.53 13.69
C LEU A 109 9.35 6.01 12.63
N TYR A 110 9.48 5.29 11.51
CA TYR A 110 10.39 5.72 10.43
C TYR A 110 10.01 7.09 9.86
N ARG A 111 8.72 7.40 9.73
CA ARG A 111 8.24 8.71 9.28
C ARG A 111 8.53 9.82 10.30
N LEU A 112 8.43 9.52 11.60
CA LEU A 112 8.73 10.45 12.69
C LEU A 112 10.24 10.71 12.83
N ASN A 113 11.08 9.67 12.71
CA ASN A 113 12.55 9.77 12.68
C ASN A 113 12.99 10.74 11.56
N LEU A 114 12.49 10.54 10.34
CA LEU A 114 12.79 11.40 9.19
C LEU A 114 12.27 12.84 9.38
N GLY A 115 11.14 13.02 10.05
CA GLY A 115 10.63 14.35 10.42
C GLY A 115 11.54 15.06 11.40
N ALA A 116 12.02 14.35 12.44
CA ALA A 116 12.94 14.87 13.43
C ALA A 116 14.29 15.27 12.81
N GLU A 117 14.85 14.44 11.91
CA GLU A 117 16.08 14.75 11.18
C GLU A 117 15.95 16.03 10.33
N ARG A 118 14.83 16.19 9.61
CA ARG A 118 14.53 17.42 8.85
C ARG A 118 14.29 18.65 9.71
N ALA A 119 13.82 18.46 10.94
CA ALA A 119 13.62 19.50 11.94
C ALA A 119 14.91 19.85 12.74
N GLY A 120 16.05 19.19 12.47
CA GLY A 120 17.28 19.40 13.24
C GLY A 120 17.26 18.83 14.67
N VAL A 121 16.37 17.88 14.94
CA VAL A 121 16.17 17.29 16.27
C VAL A 121 17.10 16.09 16.45
N ASP A 122 18.27 16.30 17.06
CA ASP A 122 19.26 15.24 17.36
C ASP A 122 18.79 14.20 18.41
N PHE A 123 17.69 13.46 18.18
CA PHE A 123 17.16 12.49 19.15
C PHE A 123 18.18 11.41 19.56
N ARG A 124 19.18 11.12 18.71
CA ARG A 124 20.28 10.17 19.00
C ARG A 124 21.41 10.75 19.87
N LYS A 125 21.45 12.06 20.16
CA LYS A 125 22.60 12.74 20.79
C LYS A 125 22.64 12.67 22.32
N SER A 126 21.52 12.40 22.98
CA SER A 126 21.48 12.18 24.44
C SER A 126 20.21 11.45 24.86
N SER A 127 20.24 10.76 26.01
CA SER A 127 19.07 10.06 26.56
C SER A 127 17.85 10.98 26.72
N ARG A 128 18.06 12.25 27.09
CA ARG A 128 16.97 13.24 27.24
C ARG A 128 16.36 13.64 25.88
N LYS A 129 17.17 13.81 24.83
CA LYS A 129 16.65 14.08 23.48
C LYS A 129 15.92 12.84 22.91
N LEU A 130 16.42 11.63 23.21
CA LEU A 130 15.75 10.38 22.85
C LEU A 130 14.41 10.24 23.55
N GLU A 131 14.37 10.43 24.87
CA GLU A 131 13.16 10.37 25.69
C GLU A 131 12.08 11.33 25.20
N GLN A 132 12.43 12.59 24.89
CA GLN A 132 11.50 13.55 24.31
C GLN A 132 10.94 13.11 22.94
N HIS A 133 11.75 12.45 22.12
CA HIS A 133 11.33 11.90 20.82
C HIS A 133 10.44 10.66 20.98
N LEU A 134 10.75 9.79 21.95
CA LEU A 134 9.92 8.63 22.32
C LEU A 134 8.56 9.07 22.89
N MET A 135 8.54 10.11 23.73
CA MET A 135 7.29 10.72 24.22
C MET A 135 6.45 11.27 23.06
N GLN A 136 7.07 11.93 22.07
CA GLN A 136 6.39 12.40 20.87
C GLN A 136 5.86 11.23 20.01
N PHE A 137 6.57 10.10 19.91
CA PHE A 137 6.07 8.89 19.26
C PHE A 137 4.85 8.30 19.98
N VAL A 138 4.98 8.02 21.28
CA VAL A 138 3.94 7.36 22.09
C VAL A 138 2.68 8.22 22.20
N LYS A 139 2.81 9.54 22.39
CA LYS A 139 1.69 10.49 22.40
C LYS A 139 0.81 10.41 21.14
N ASN A 140 1.44 10.26 19.98
CA ASN A 140 0.81 10.39 18.66
C ASN A 140 0.45 9.05 18.00
N LEU A 141 0.67 7.94 18.72
CA LEU A 141 0.31 6.57 18.34
C LEU A 141 -1.21 6.37 18.42
N SER A 142 -1.75 5.41 17.64
CA SER A 142 -3.17 5.04 17.65
C SER A 142 -3.50 3.87 18.59
N ASP A 143 -2.54 2.99 18.89
CA ASP A 143 -2.76 1.81 19.74
C ASP A 143 -2.46 2.12 21.22
N ASP A 144 -3.49 2.29 22.03
CA ASP A 144 -3.38 2.56 23.47
C ASP A 144 -2.86 1.39 24.31
N ARG A 145 -2.96 0.14 23.83
CA ARG A 145 -2.31 -1.00 24.49
C ARG A 145 -0.80 -0.91 24.27
N LEU A 146 -0.37 -0.65 23.04
CA LEU A 146 1.04 -0.47 22.71
C LEU A 146 1.62 0.76 23.43
N LYS A 147 0.89 1.88 23.55
CA LYS A 147 1.31 3.02 24.39
C LYS A 147 1.64 2.59 25.82
N LYS A 148 0.73 1.87 26.48
CA LYS A 148 0.92 1.38 27.86
C LYS A 148 2.12 0.43 27.98
N THR A 149 2.35 -0.42 26.99
CA THR A 149 3.52 -1.30 26.92
C THR A 149 4.84 -0.53 26.73
N LEU A 150 4.84 0.53 25.92
CA LEU A 150 6.03 1.36 25.71
C LEU A 150 6.33 2.25 26.91
N HIS A 151 5.31 2.77 27.61
CA HIS A 151 5.47 3.54 28.84
C HIS A 151 6.10 2.75 30.00
N SER A 152 5.95 1.42 30.05
CA SER A 152 6.57 0.58 31.09
C SER A 152 7.99 0.10 30.76
N GLN A 153 8.52 0.42 29.56
CA GLN A 153 9.79 -0.10 29.07
C GLN A 153 10.89 0.98 29.02
N ARG A 154 12.07 0.65 29.57
CA ARG A 154 13.24 1.55 29.58
C ARG A 154 14.03 1.45 28.27
N ILE A 155 13.49 2.01 27.20
CA ILE A 155 14.10 2.06 25.87
C ILE A 155 15.35 2.97 25.92
N GLN A 156 16.52 2.46 25.54
CA GLN A 156 17.79 3.22 25.57
C GLN A 156 18.26 3.66 24.18
N LYS A 157 17.78 3.00 23.12
CA LYS A 157 18.08 3.29 21.72
C LYS A 157 16.84 3.07 20.84
N VAL A 158 16.79 3.75 19.69
CA VAL A 158 15.70 3.56 18.72
C VAL A 158 15.69 2.13 18.13
N SER A 159 16.84 1.45 18.08
CA SER A 159 16.94 0.02 17.75
C SER A 159 16.06 -0.87 18.63
N ASP A 160 15.96 -0.52 19.92
CA ASP A 160 15.25 -1.32 20.91
C ASP A 160 13.74 -1.18 20.69
N LEU A 161 13.28 0.07 20.48
CA LEU A 161 11.91 0.36 20.04
C LEU A 161 11.58 -0.35 18.73
N GLU A 162 12.43 -0.25 17.71
CA GLU A 162 12.22 -0.95 16.44
C GLU A 162 12.06 -2.47 16.63
N TYR A 163 12.85 -3.09 17.50
CA TYR A 163 12.71 -4.51 17.83
C TYR A 163 11.36 -4.80 18.49
N ILE A 164 10.96 -4.02 19.51
CA ILE A 164 9.67 -4.14 20.20
C ILE A 164 8.50 -4.02 19.20
N LEU A 165 8.56 -3.06 18.28
CA LEU A 165 7.53 -2.85 17.26
C LEU A 165 7.48 -4.03 16.26
N LYS A 166 8.64 -4.53 15.79
CA LYS A 166 8.73 -5.70 14.89
C LYS A 166 8.14 -6.96 15.53
N GLN A 167 8.40 -7.18 16.83
CA GLN A 167 7.78 -8.28 17.59
C GLN A 167 6.26 -8.09 17.74
N SER A 168 5.79 -6.87 17.99
CA SER A 168 4.35 -6.58 18.09
C SER A 168 3.60 -6.83 16.77
N GLU A 169 4.23 -6.56 15.62
CA GLU A 169 3.65 -6.85 14.30
C GLU A 169 3.61 -8.36 14.02
N ALA A 170 4.68 -9.10 14.34
CA ALA A 170 4.72 -10.56 14.18
C ALA A 170 3.59 -11.25 14.97
N LEU A 171 3.46 -10.90 16.27
CA LEU A 171 2.39 -11.40 17.15
C LEU A 171 0.97 -10.96 16.74
N SER A 172 0.85 -9.96 15.86
CA SER A 172 -0.42 -9.51 15.31
C SER A 172 -0.78 -10.21 13.98
N ARG A 173 0.22 -10.75 13.26
CA ARG A 173 0.01 -11.58 12.06
C ARG A 173 -0.27 -13.05 12.40
N ASP A 174 0.37 -13.56 13.44
CA ASP A 174 0.17 -14.93 13.96
C ASP A 174 -1.26 -15.16 14.50
N LYS A 175 -1.93 -14.07 14.90
CA LYS A 175 -3.38 -14.04 15.17
C LYS A 175 -4.18 -14.01 13.87
N GLY A 176 -4.17 -15.14 13.17
CA GLY A 176 -5.11 -15.42 12.09
C GLY A 176 -6.58 -15.34 12.55
N PRO A 177 -7.55 -15.49 11.63
CA PRO A 177 -8.97 -15.48 11.96
C PRO A 177 -9.28 -16.46 13.10
N PRO A 178 -10.11 -16.09 14.09
CA PRO A 178 -10.30 -16.91 15.28
C PRO A 178 -10.78 -18.31 14.89
N ALA A 179 -9.93 -19.30 15.13
CA ALA A 179 -10.30 -20.70 15.01
C ALA A 179 -11.60 -20.91 15.80
N ARG A 180 -12.63 -21.47 15.14
CA ARG A 180 -14.00 -21.54 15.66
C ARG A 180 -13.98 -21.94 17.13
N ALA A 181 -14.50 -21.06 17.99
CA ALA A 181 -14.43 -21.20 19.43
C ALA A 181 -14.80 -22.64 19.82
N THR A 182 -13.83 -23.38 20.37
CA THR A 182 -13.96 -24.80 20.68
C THR A 182 -15.17 -24.96 21.58
N GLN A 183 -16.25 -25.55 21.05
CA GLN A 183 -17.51 -25.63 21.78
C GLN A 183 -17.25 -26.29 23.13
N GLN A 184 -17.48 -25.51 24.18
CA GLN A 184 -17.34 -25.93 25.56
C GLN A 184 -18.25 -27.15 25.72
N ARG A 185 -17.64 -28.33 25.92
CA ARG A 185 -18.41 -29.58 26.03
C ARG A 185 -19.17 -29.54 27.36
N ASP A 186 -20.40 -29.06 27.31
CA ASP A 186 -21.30 -29.04 28.45
C ASP A 186 -21.45 -30.45 29.01
N PHE A 187 -20.78 -30.71 30.13
CA PHE A 187 -20.82 -31.96 30.86
C PHE A 187 -22.15 -32.05 31.63
N ARG A 188 -23.26 -32.09 30.89
CA ARG A 188 -24.62 -32.12 31.43
C ARG A 188 -24.91 -33.52 31.92
N ALA A 189 -24.63 -33.76 33.20
CA ALA A 189 -24.77 -35.06 33.84
C ALA A 189 -26.17 -35.66 33.66
N ASN A 190 -26.23 -36.95 33.33
CA ASN A 190 -27.46 -37.68 33.06
C ASN A 190 -28.25 -37.92 34.35
N ASN A 191 -29.48 -37.40 34.43
CA ASN A 191 -30.46 -37.75 35.44
C ASN A 191 -31.79 -38.12 34.77
N VAL A 192 -31.92 -39.38 34.34
CA VAL A 192 -33.19 -39.96 33.89
C VAL A 192 -33.35 -41.34 34.51
N VAL A 193 -34.04 -41.40 35.66
CA VAL A 193 -34.60 -42.66 36.17
C VAL A 193 -35.97 -42.84 35.54
N ARG A 194 -36.08 -43.78 34.58
CA ARG A 194 -37.35 -44.34 34.13
C ARG A 194 -37.21 -45.85 33.97
N ASP A 195 -37.48 -46.57 35.05
CA ASP A 195 -37.77 -47.99 35.00
C ASP A 195 -39.22 -48.20 34.53
N ARG A 196 -39.40 -49.01 33.47
CA ARG A 196 -40.49 -49.99 33.34
C ARG A 196 -40.27 -50.91 32.13
N PHE A 197 -40.22 -52.21 32.45
CA PHE A 197 -40.08 -53.40 31.60
C PHE A 197 -40.83 -53.40 30.24
N LYS A 198 -40.10 -53.77 29.17
CA LYS A 198 -40.12 -55.07 28.41
C LYS A 198 -41.43 -55.90 28.33
N PRO A 199 -41.61 -56.85 27.36
CA PRO A 199 -40.78 -57.27 26.19
C PRO A 199 -41.57 -57.51 24.85
N LYS A 200 -40.93 -58.05 23.78
CA LYS A 200 -41.18 -59.43 23.22
C LYS A 200 -41.05 -59.64 21.67
N ARG A 201 -39.86 -60.13 21.26
CA ARG A 201 -39.54 -61.15 20.20
C ARG A 201 -39.84 -60.95 18.68
N ARG A 202 -39.04 -61.70 17.89
CA ARG A 202 -39.16 -62.17 16.48
C ARG A 202 -38.78 -61.18 15.35
N ASP A 203 -38.36 -61.62 14.15
CA ASP A 203 -37.47 -62.71 13.65
C ASP A 203 -37.61 -62.76 12.10
N ARG A 204 -36.50 -62.89 11.33
CA ARG A 204 -36.42 -63.07 9.83
C ARG A 204 -36.93 -61.87 8.96
N ALA A 205 -36.25 -61.45 7.87
CA ALA A 205 -36.00 -62.04 6.53
C ALA A 205 -37.28 -62.16 5.67
N TYR A 206 -37.38 -61.81 4.38
CA TYR A 206 -36.47 -61.84 3.19
C TYR A 206 -36.57 -60.52 2.34
N VAL A 207 -35.58 -60.05 1.54
CA VAL A 207 -35.16 -60.33 0.12
C VAL A 207 -36.16 -59.96 -0.99
N ALA A 208 -35.64 -59.32 -2.06
CA ALA A 208 -36.25 -59.03 -3.40
C ALA A 208 -37.42 -58.02 -3.44
N GLU A 209 -37.71 -57.30 -4.54
CA GLU A 209 -37.01 -56.99 -5.81
C GLU A 209 -37.59 -55.66 -6.40
N ASP A 210 -37.01 -55.16 -7.51
CA ASP A 210 -37.53 -54.31 -8.62
C ASP A 210 -38.88 -53.52 -8.50
N ASP A 211 -39.07 -52.33 -9.10
CA ASP A 211 -39.03 -52.11 -10.55
C ASP A 211 -38.95 -50.61 -10.99
N VAL A 212 -38.65 -50.40 -12.29
CA VAL A 212 -38.75 -49.21 -13.21
C VAL A 212 -39.27 -47.85 -12.67
N GLY A 213 -38.70 -46.69 -13.07
CA GLY A 213 -37.59 -46.41 -13.99
C GLY A 213 -37.63 -45.00 -14.63
N ALA A 214 -37.18 -44.89 -15.90
CA ALA A 214 -37.25 -43.75 -16.85
C ALA A 214 -36.18 -42.61 -16.82
N ASN A 215 -35.21 -42.76 -17.73
CA ASN A 215 -34.49 -41.74 -18.55
C ASN A 215 -33.58 -40.67 -17.85
N SER A 216 -32.50 -40.16 -18.47
CA SER A 216 -32.06 -40.25 -19.88
C SER A 216 -30.53 -40.33 -20.05
N ASP A 217 -30.12 -41.08 -21.08
CA ASP A 217 -28.92 -40.97 -21.95
C ASP A 217 -28.33 -39.56 -22.17
N ASP A 218 -27.03 -39.39 -22.53
CA ASP A 218 -25.82 -40.24 -22.32
C ASP A 218 -24.50 -39.49 -22.72
N ASN A 219 -23.33 -40.07 -22.36
CA ASN A 219 -21.95 -39.94 -22.93
C ASN A 219 -21.29 -38.57 -23.30
N GLU A 220 -20.23 -38.22 -22.53
CA GLU A 220 -18.76 -38.30 -22.86
C GLU A 220 -18.27 -38.46 -24.33
N PRO A 221 -16.96 -38.26 -24.70
CA PRO A 221 -15.74 -37.87 -23.92
C PRO A 221 -15.04 -36.57 -24.51
N PHE A 222 -13.93 -35.97 -24.04
CA PHE A 222 -12.57 -36.42 -23.60
C PHE A 222 -11.75 -37.06 -24.77
N ARG A 223 -10.43 -36.90 -25.05
CA ARG A 223 -9.13 -36.41 -24.47
C ARG A 223 -8.11 -36.11 -25.63
N ASP A 224 -6.86 -35.61 -25.56
CA ASP A 224 -5.97 -34.86 -24.62
C ASP A 224 -4.67 -34.43 -25.39
N SER A 225 -3.79 -33.57 -24.81
CA SER A 225 -2.32 -33.42 -25.09
C SER A 225 -1.84 -32.71 -26.41
N VAL A 226 -0.83 -31.80 -26.46
CA VAL A 226 0.62 -31.78 -26.04
C VAL A 226 1.53 -32.45 -27.12
N ASP A 227 2.70 -31.99 -27.59
CA ASP A 227 3.93 -31.38 -26.98
C ASP A 227 4.75 -30.45 -27.99
N PRO A 228 6.09 -30.11 -27.91
CA PRO A 228 6.64 -28.85 -28.49
C PRO A 228 8.01 -28.97 -29.26
N ARG A 229 8.74 -27.85 -29.39
CA ARG A 229 10.21 -27.68 -29.67
C ARG A 229 10.76 -27.98 -31.08
N VAL A 230 11.19 -26.92 -31.78
CA VAL A 230 12.36 -26.92 -32.71
C VAL A 230 13.26 -25.69 -32.42
N ILE A 231 14.47 -25.65 -32.97
CA ILE A 231 15.70 -25.43 -32.20
C ILE A 231 16.87 -24.83 -33.04
N VAL A 232 17.64 -23.90 -32.43
CA VAL A 232 19.03 -23.46 -32.74
C VAL A 232 19.43 -22.99 -34.15
N THR A 233 19.96 -21.76 -34.22
CA THR A 233 21.29 -21.48 -34.80
C THR A 233 22.09 -20.56 -33.86
N LYS A 234 23.43 -20.62 -33.92
CA LYS A 234 24.35 -19.71 -33.21
C LYS A 234 25.05 -18.82 -34.24
N GLU A 235 25.30 -17.56 -33.91
CA GLU A 235 26.34 -16.79 -34.61
C GLU A 235 27.07 -15.85 -33.63
N THR A 236 28.37 -15.64 -33.87
CA THR A 236 29.29 -14.97 -32.93
C THR A 236 29.80 -13.66 -33.52
N VAL A 237 29.21 -12.53 -33.11
CA VAL A 237 29.70 -11.20 -33.52
C VAL A 237 30.94 -10.83 -32.71
N ARG A 238 32.04 -10.55 -33.43
CA ARG A 238 33.36 -10.25 -32.87
C ARG A 238 33.48 -8.75 -32.57
N VAL A 239 33.89 -8.38 -31.35
CA VAL A 239 34.14 -6.97 -30.98
C VAL A 239 35.55 -6.54 -31.43
N PRO A 240 35.71 -5.44 -32.18
CA PRO A 240 37.01 -4.81 -32.41
C PRO A 240 37.36 -3.84 -31.26
N LEU A 241 38.60 -3.91 -30.77
CA LEU A 241 39.18 -2.86 -29.91
C LEU A 241 39.88 -1.78 -30.78
N PRO A 242 40.06 -0.55 -30.26
CA PRO A 242 40.48 0.58 -31.08
C PRO A 242 41.96 0.54 -31.50
N MET A 243 42.27 1.06 -32.68
CA MET A 243 43.64 1.42 -33.05
C MET A 243 44.10 2.66 -32.28
N ARG A 244 45.35 2.62 -31.82
CA ARG A 244 46.11 3.84 -31.45
C ARG A 244 46.66 4.50 -32.71
N ARG A 245 46.46 5.81 -32.84
CA ARG A 245 47.51 6.78 -33.23
C ARG A 245 47.33 8.02 -32.37
#